data_AF-Q30ZD4-F1
#
_entry.id   AF-Q30ZD4-F1
#
_cell.length_a   1.000
_cell.length_b   1.000
_cell.length_c   1.000
_cell.angle_alpha   90.00
_cell.angle_beta   90.00
_cell.angle_gamma   90.00
#
_symmetry.space_group_name_H-M   'P 1'
#
loop_
_entity.id
_entity.type
_entity.pdbx_description
1 polymer ?
#
loop_
_entity_poly.entity_id
_entity_poly.type
_entity_poly.pdbx_seq_one_letter_code
_entity_poly.pdbx_strand_id
1 'polypeptide(L)' 'MLAIKMAGKQEKEFVVGKEDGRWLIADIGDPSSDQLSPSIIVTGEGIKYPDDEYLFTRLVAEGA' A
#
# COMPACT_ATOMS: atom_id res chain seq x y z
N MET A 1 0.09 2.37 -8.31
CA MET A 1 -0.09 1.45 -9.47
C MET A 1 0.97 0.35 -9.61
N LEU A 2 2.24 0.58 -9.23
CA LEU A 2 3.29 -0.44 -9.24
C LEU A 2 3.02 -1.58 -8.23
N ALA A 3 2.60 -1.25 -7.01
CA ALA A 3 2.36 -2.21 -5.94
C ALA A 3 1.26 -3.25 -6.29
N ILE A 4 0.16 -2.83 -6.93
CA ILE A 4 -0.89 -3.75 -7.43
C ILE A 4 -0.34 -4.74 -8.46
N LYS A 5 0.51 -4.26 -9.40
CA LYS A 5 1.16 -5.15 -10.38
C LYS A 5 2.12 -6.14 -9.72
N MET A 6 2.82 -5.72 -8.66
CA MET A 6 3.69 -6.61 -7.88
C MET A 6 2.87 -7.64 -7.11
N ALA A 7 1.78 -7.20 -6.46
CA ALA A 7 0.83 -8.03 -5.75
C ALA A 7 0.25 -9.14 -6.64
N GLY A 8 -0.19 -8.77 -7.85
CA GLY A 8 -0.74 -9.74 -8.81
C GLY A 8 0.30 -10.71 -9.36
N LYS A 9 1.54 -10.27 -9.58
CA LYS A 9 2.62 -11.16 -10.06
C LYS A 9 3.11 -12.14 -9.01
N GLN A 10 3.09 -11.74 -7.74
CA GLN A 10 3.63 -12.53 -6.63
C GLN A 10 2.54 -13.26 -5.85
N GLU A 11 1.27 -13.05 -6.20
CA GLU A 11 0.10 -13.59 -5.48
C GLU A 11 0.18 -13.28 -3.97
N LYS A 12 0.58 -12.05 -3.65
CA LYS A 12 0.84 -11.56 -2.29
C LYS A 12 0.22 -10.19 -2.05
N GLU A 13 -0.06 -9.90 -0.78
CA GLU A 13 -0.51 -8.58 -0.35
C GLU A 13 0.68 -7.71 0.03
N PHE A 14 0.58 -6.43 -0.29
CA PHE A 14 1.60 -5.45 0.04
C PHE A 14 0.98 -4.27 0.77
N VAL A 15 1.76 -3.67 1.67
CA VAL A 15 1.46 -2.40 2.31
C VAL A 15 2.28 -1.32 1.61
N VAL A 16 1.61 -0.29 1.13
CA VAL A 16 2.21 0.93 0.62
C VAL A 16 2.03 2.02 1.65
N GLY A 17 3.11 2.57 2.19
CA GLY A 17 2.98 3.66 3.14
C GLY A 17 4.24 4.50 3.26
N LYS A 18 4.19 5.53 4.12
CA LYS A 18 5.34 6.40 4.34
C LYS A 18 6.13 5.98 5.58
N GLU A 19 7.45 6.02 5.44
CA GLU A 19 8.42 5.97 6.52
C GLU A 19 9.46 7.07 6.26
N ASP A 20 9.76 7.90 7.26
CA ASP A 20 10.69 9.04 7.13
C ASP A 20 10.43 9.94 5.90
N GLY A 21 9.15 10.14 5.57
CA GLY A 21 8.71 10.96 4.43
C GLY A 21 8.88 10.32 3.05
N ARG A 22 9.29 9.05 2.99
CA ARG A 22 9.46 8.28 1.74
C ARG A 22 8.39 7.23 1.61
N TRP A 23 7.86 7.06 0.40
CA TRP A 23 6.94 5.98 0.08
C TRP A 23 7.71 4.66 -0.06
N LEU A 24 7.23 3.65 0.66
CA LEU A 24 7.77 2.29 0.67
C LEU A 24 6.67 1.28 0.34
N ILE A 25 7.08 0.15 -0.22
CA ILE A 25 6.24 -1.01 -0.47
C ILE A 25 6.83 -2.17 0.33
N ALA A 26 6.08 -2.68 1.31
CA ALA A 26 6.48 -3.81 2.14
C ALA A 26 5.50 -4.98 1.98
N ASP A 27 5.98 -6.22 2.13
CA ASP A 27 5.11 -7.40 2.24
C ASP A 27 4.27 -7.26 3.51
N ILE A 28 2.97 -7.60 3.47
CA ILE A 28 2.10 -7.50 4.65
C ILE A 28 2.57 -8.41 5.80
N GLY A 29 3.32 -9.47 5.50
CA GLY A 29 3.92 -10.35 6.50
C GLY A 29 5.21 -9.79 7.13
N ASP A 30 5.76 -8.70 6.60
CA ASP A 30 6.93 -8.05 7.17
C ASP A 30 6.51 -7.15 8.37
N PRO A 31 7.06 -7.35 9.58
CA PRO A 31 6.73 -6.53 10.74
C PRO A 31 7.02 -5.03 10.58
N SER A 32 7.89 -4.65 9.64
CA SER A 32 8.12 -3.23 9.31
C SER A 32 6.93 -2.58 8.61
N SER A 33 6.06 -3.36 7.97
CA SER A 33 4.86 -2.84 7.30
C SER A 33 3.88 -2.15 8.24
N ASP A 34 3.83 -2.58 9.51
CA ASP A 34 3.00 -1.98 10.57
C ASP A 34 3.47 -0.56 10.95
N GLN A 35 4.72 -0.21 10.63
CA GLN A 35 5.30 1.11 10.95
C GLN A 35 5.02 2.13 9.83
N LEU A 36 4.54 1.69 8.68
CA LEU A 36 4.26 2.54 7.54
C LEU A 36 2.96 3.34 7.78
N SER A 37 3.04 4.66 7.73
CA SER A 37 1.88 5.53 7.92
C SER A 37 1.95 6.79 7.08
N PRO A 38 0.90 7.15 6.34
CA PRO A 38 -0.35 6.39 6.15
C PRO A 38 -0.16 5.14 5.29
N SER A 39 -0.97 4.09 5.49
CA SER A 39 -0.85 2.80 4.80
C SER A 39 -2.05 2.48 3.90
N ILE A 40 -1.74 2.02 2.68
CA ILE A 40 -2.67 1.41 1.73
C ILE A 40 -2.30 -0.07 1.61
N ILE A 41 -3.26 -0.97 1.79
CA ILE A 41 -3.04 -2.39 1.52
C ILE A 41 -3.53 -2.68 0.11
N VAL A 42 -2.68 -3.32 -0.69
CA VAL A 42 -2.99 -3.69 -2.07
C VAL A 42 -2.86 -5.20 -2.29
N THR A 43 -3.75 -5.72 -3.12
CA THR A 43 -3.77 -7.10 -3.62
C THR A 43 -3.52 -7.08 -5.12
N GLY A 44 -3.45 -8.26 -5.75
CA GLY A 44 -3.38 -8.37 -7.21
C GLY A 44 -4.64 -7.88 -7.93
N GLU A 45 -5.77 -7.81 -7.23
CA GLU A 45 -7.07 -7.39 -7.77
C GLU A 45 -7.31 -5.89 -7.60
N GLY A 46 -6.57 -5.23 -6.70
CA GLY A 46 -6.73 -3.81 -6.46
C GLY A 46 -6.30 -3.38 -5.06
N ILE A 47 -7.05 -2.45 -4.48
CA ILE A 47 -6.83 -1.97 -3.12
C ILE A 47 -7.77 -2.74 -2.19
N LYS A 48 -7.22 -3.16 -1.04
CA LYS A 48 -7.94 -3.86 0.03
C LYS A 48 -8.21 -2.96 1.24
N TYR A 49 -7.39 -1.91 1.43
CA TYR A 49 -7.55 -0.93 2.49
C TYR A 49 -6.87 0.39 2.09
N PRO A 50 -7.41 1.56 2.46
CA PRO A 50 -8.70 1.75 3.11
C PRO A 50 -9.88 1.56 2.13
N ASP A 51 -11.02 1.09 2.64
CA ASP A 51 -12.29 1.01 1.87
C ASP A 51 -12.89 2.41 1.61
N ASP A 52 -12.41 3.43 2.32
CA ASP A 52 -12.81 4.82 2.14
C ASP A 52 -12.15 5.43 0.89
N GLU A 53 -12.97 5.66 -0.14
CA GLU A 53 -12.55 6.26 -1.42
C GLU A 53 -11.93 7.67 -1.27
N TYR A 54 -12.36 8.46 -0.27
CA TYR A 54 -11.79 9.80 -0.03
C TYR A 54 -10.39 9.69 0.57
N LEU A 55 -10.22 8.79 1.54
CA LEU A 55 -8.90 8.54 2.12
C LEU A 55 -7.96 7.97 1.06
N PHE A 56 -8.42 7.03 0.25
CA PHE A 56 -7.67 6.52 -0.90
C PHE A 56 -7.22 7.64 -1.85
N THR A 57 -8.16 8.49 -2.30
CA THR A 57 -7.88 9.57 -3.25
C THR A 57 -6.83 10.53 -2.69
N ARG A 58 -6.93 10.84 -1.38
CA ARG A 58 -5.94 11.66 -0.69
C ARG A 58 -4.55 11.01 -0.68
N LEU A 59 -4.46 9.73 -0.33
CA LEU A 59 -3.19 9.02 -0.24
C LEU A 59 -2.50 8.88 -1.60
N VAL A 60 -3.27 8.62 -2.66
CA VAL A 60 -2.77 8.61 -4.04
C VAL A 60 -2.29 10.00 -4.46
N ALA A 61 -3.03 11.06 -4.14
CA ALA A 61 -2.61 12.43 -4.43
C ALA A 61 -1.31 12.81 -3.71
N GLU A 62 -1.05 12.22 -2.54
CA GLU A 62 0.19 12.40 -1.79
C GLU A 62 1.37 11.51 -2.29
N GLY A 63 1.14 10.66 -3.28
CA GLY A 63 2.17 9.89 -3.98
C GLY A 63 2.25 8.38 -3.68
N ALA A 64 1.22 7.79 -3.07
CA ALA A 64 1.11 6.34 -2.84
C ALA A 64 1.06 5.51 -4.15
#